data_AF-A0A0L7L053-F1
#
_entry.id   AF-A0A0L7L053-F1
#
_cell.length_a   1.000
_cell.length_b   1.000
_cell.length_c   1.000
_cell.angle_alpha   90.00
_cell.angle_beta   90.00
_cell.angle_gamma   90.00
#
_symmetry.space_group_name_H-M   'P 1'
#
loop_
_entity.id
_entity.type
_entity.pdbx_description
1 polymer ?
#
loop_
_entity_poly.entity_id
_entity_poly.type
_entity_poly.pdbx_seq_one_letter_code
_entity_poly.pdbx_strand_id
1 'polypeptide(L)'
;MERTTQYKRDLQVQLVNRQRERQCVYEDSLVEKKMLEEIMRTIADEDQRELQQKRMLKERTCREMATSQRARAAWKDKQKEMVIKEERELQEQRKAAADRSSAIVAERERKMREKDELCERISAKIMADELLKQIADNDEKRKKEHALEEARAQNVWDCDKAWRAEIEEERRKIMTEHAPPLVGYLQAGVLQPRDLRAVREGAAQHPCLAQLDIDSMAVSNRPHRFSKCNAQCNILRDY
;
A
#
# COMPACT_ATOMS: atom_id res chain seq x y z
N MET A 1 20.96 -148.91 -69.71
CA MET A 1 21.61 -148.69 -68.40
C MET A 1 22.23 -147.30 -68.30
N GLU A 2 22.96 -146.82 -69.32
CA GLU A 2 23.66 -145.51 -69.29
C GLU A 2 22.74 -144.28 -69.18
N ARG A 3 21.58 -144.27 -69.87
CA ARG A 3 20.62 -143.14 -69.80
C ARG A 3 20.05 -142.92 -68.39
N THR A 4 19.78 -144.00 -67.66
CA THR A 4 19.23 -143.94 -66.29
C THR A 4 20.26 -143.46 -65.28
N THR A 5 21.54 -143.81 -65.48
CA THR A 5 22.65 -143.29 -64.66
C THR A 5 22.94 -141.82 -64.95
N GLN A 6 22.84 -141.39 -66.21
CA GLN A 6 23.02 -139.99 -66.60
C GLN A 6 21.93 -139.11 -65.98
N TYR A 7 20.66 -139.53 -66.09
CA TYR A 7 19.53 -138.82 -65.49
C TYR A 7 19.67 -138.65 -63.96
N LYS A 8 20.13 -139.68 -63.24
CA LYS A 8 20.39 -139.58 -61.80
C LYS A 8 21.49 -138.58 -61.46
N ARG A 9 22.56 -138.51 -62.27
CA ARG A 9 23.63 -137.52 -62.09
C ARG A 9 23.13 -136.10 -62.34
N ASP A 10 22.36 -135.89 -63.42
CA ASP A 10 21.80 -134.58 -63.75
C ASP A 10 20.84 -134.10 -62.65
N LEU A 11 19.99 -134.98 -62.11
CA LEU A 11 19.11 -134.67 -60.99
C LEU A 11 19.89 -134.30 -59.71
N GLN A 12 20.99 -135.01 -59.43
CA GLN A 12 21.87 -134.71 -58.30
C GLN A 12 22.53 -133.34 -58.47
N VAL A 13 22.99 -132.99 -59.67
CA VAL A 13 23.53 -131.66 -60.00
C VAL A 13 22.47 -130.58 -59.81
N GLN A 14 21.23 -130.80 -60.26
CA GLN A 14 20.13 -129.85 -60.06
C GLN A 14 19.82 -129.61 -58.58
N LEU A 15 19.82 -130.66 -57.75
CA LEU A 15 19.61 -130.53 -56.31
C LEU A 15 20.72 -129.73 -55.63
N VAL A 16 21.99 -130.01 -55.99
CA VAL A 16 23.15 -129.27 -55.48
C VAL A 16 23.08 -127.80 -55.92
N ASN A 17 22.75 -127.53 -57.18
CA ASN A 17 22.61 -126.16 -57.69
C ASN A 17 21.50 -125.40 -56.96
N ARG A 18 20.32 -126.03 -56.77
CA ARG A 18 19.21 -125.42 -56.01
C ARG A 18 19.59 -125.13 -54.55
N GLN A 19 20.40 -126.00 -53.94
CA GLN A 19 20.89 -125.77 -52.58
C GLN A 19 21.92 -124.64 -52.53
N ARG A 20 22.80 -124.53 -53.53
CA ARG A 20 23.74 -123.40 -53.69
C ARG A 20 23.02 -122.07 -53.91
N GLU A 21 21.99 -122.05 -54.77
CA GLU A 21 21.16 -120.86 -54.98
C GLU A 21 20.51 -120.38 -53.68
N ARG A 22 19.95 -121.32 -52.89
CA ARG A 22 19.39 -120.98 -51.56
C ARG A 22 20.45 -120.44 -50.60
N GLN A 23 21.67 -120.96 -50.65
CA GLN A 23 22.78 -120.47 -49.84
C GLN A 23 23.20 -119.05 -50.27
N CYS A 24 23.35 -118.80 -51.57
CA CYS A 24 23.66 -117.45 -52.08
C CYS A 24 22.59 -116.45 -51.67
N VAL A 25 21.30 -116.76 -51.85
CA VAL A 25 20.20 -115.85 -51.45
C VAL A 25 20.21 -115.58 -49.95
N TYR A 26 20.52 -116.59 -49.13
CA TYR A 26 20.62 -116.41 -47.69
C TYR A 26 21.82 -115.54 -47.30
N GLU A 27 22.97 -115.75 -47.91
CA GLU A 27 24.17 -114.93 -47.70
C GLU A 27 23.92 -113.47 -48.11
N ASP A 28 23.28 -113.23 -49.27
CA ASP A 28 22.89 -111.90 -49.72
C ASP A 28 21.96 -111.22 -48.70
N SER A 29 20.98 -111.94 -48.16
CA SER A 29 20.07 -111.41 -47.13
C SER A 29 20.77 -111.06 -45.82
N LEU A 30 21.83 -111.80 -45.45
CA LEU A 30 22.63 -111.49 -44.27
C LEU A 30 23.51 -110.26 -44.49
N VAL A 31 24.05 -110.09 -45.70
CA VAL A 31 24.81 -108.89 -46.09
C VAL A 31 23.90 -107.67 -46.06
N GLU A 32 22.72 -107.74 -46.67
CA GLU A 32 21.73 -106.65 -46.65
C GLU A 32 21.31 -106.29 -45.23
N LYS A 33 21.01 -107.30 -44.39
CA LYS A 33 20.65 -107.06 -42.99
C LYS A 33 21.75 -106.33 -42.22
N LYS A 34 23.02 -106.74 -42.37
CA LYS A 34 24.15 -106.07 -41.74
C LYS A 34 24.32 -104.63 -42.23
N MET A 35 24.15 -104.40 -43.52
CA MET A 35 24.19 -103.06 -44.11
C MET A 35 23.09 -102.17 -43.54
N LEU A 36 21.86 -102.69 -43.40
CA LEU A 36 20.75 -101.95 -42.80
C LEU A 36 20.97 -101.66 -41.30
N GLU A 37 21.50 -102.61 -40.54
CA GLU A 37 21.88 -102.41 -39.14
C GLU A 37 22.95 -101.31 -38.99
N GLU A 38 23.92 -101.27 -39.91
CA GLU A 38 24.95 -100.22 -39.95
C GLU A 38 24.35 -98.86 -40.29
N ILE A 39 23.50 -98.77 -41.32
CA ILE A 39 22.79 -97.53 -41.69
C ILE A 39 21.95 -97.01 -40.52
N MET A 40 21.19 -97.88 -39.85
CA MET A 40 20.39 -97.50 -38.68
C MET A 40 21.25 -96.96 -37.55
N ARG A 41 22.43 -97.56 -37.32
CA ARG A 41 23.37 -97.10 -36.30
C ARG A 41 23.92 -95.72 -36.66
N THR A 42 24.32 -95.51 -37.91
CA THR A 42 24.81 -94.21 -38.39
C THR A 42 23.76 -93.13 -38.24
N ILE A 43 22.50 -93.41 -38.61
CA ILE A 43 21.38 -92.46 -38.44
C ILE A 43 21.20 -92.10 -36.97
N ALA A 44 21.20 -93.09 -36.07
CA ALA A 44 21.06 -92.84 -34.63
C ALA A 44 22.21 -91.99 -34.06
N ASP A 45 23.44 -92.24 -34.51
CA ASP A 45 24.63 -91.47 -34.09
C ASP A 45 24.63 -90.05 -34.66
N GLU A 46 24.10 -89.84 -35.87
CA GLU A 46 23.91 -88.51 -36.47
C GLU A 46 22.81 -87.72 -35.76
N ASP A 47 21.65 -88.33 -35.51
CA ASP A 47 20.55 -87.71 -34.76
C ASP A 47 20.99 -87.26 -33.37
N GLN A 48 21.78 -88.09 -32.67
CA GLN A 48 22.30 -87.75 -31.36
C GLN A 48 23.30 -86.58 -31.42
N ARG A 49 24.17 -86.54 -32.44
CA ARG A 49 25.10 -85.42 -32.66
C ARG A 49 24.34 -84.13 -32.97
N GLU A 50 23.32 -84.18 -33.82
CA GLU A 50 22.48 -83.02 -34.11
C GLU A 50 21.76 -82.49 -32.88
N LEU A 51 21.20 -83.39 -32.05
CA LEU A 51 20.53 -83.01 -30.81
C LEU A 51 21.49 -82.30 -29.85
N GLN A 52 22.71 -82.80 -29.71
CA GLN A 52 23.74 -82.16 -28.89
C GLN A 52 24.13 -80.78 -29.44
N GLN A 53 24.34 -80.66 -30.74
CA GLN A 53 24.65 -79.37 -31.38
C GLN A 53 23.51 -78.36 -31.18
N LYS A 54 22.25 -78.77 -31.37
CA LYS A 54 21.07 -77.93 -31.14
C LYS A 54 20.98 -77.46 -29.68
N ARG A 55 21.28 -78.34 -28.70
CA ARG A 55 21.34 -77.97 -27.28
C ARG A 55 22.44 -76.95 -27.01
N MET A 56 23.66 -77.19 -27.49
CA MET A 56 24.77 -76.26 -27.30
C MET A 56 24.50 -74.88 -27.92
N LEU A 57 23.92 -74.85 -29.12
CA LEU A 57 23.54 -73.60 -29.79
C LEU A 57 22.45 -72.85 -29.01
N LYS A 58 21.44 -73.57 -28.51
CA LYS A 58 20.39 -72.99 -27.67
C LYS A 58 20.95 -72.40 -26.38
N GLU A 59 21.84 -73.12 -25.69
CA GLU A 59 22.47 -72.59 -24.48
C GLU A 59 23.33 -71.36 -24.77
N ARG A 60 24.11 -71.38 -25.85
CA ARG A 60 24.93 -70.24 -26.26
C ARG A 60 24.07 -69.01 -26.54
N THR A 61 23.03 -69.15 -27.35
CA THR A 61 22.12 -68.05 -27.69
C THR A 61 21.37 -67.53 -26.46
N CYS A 62 20.93 -68.40 -25.55
CA CYS A 62 20.34 -68.00 -24.28
C CYS A 62 21.34 -67.18 -23.42
N ARG A 63 22.60 -67.59 -23.34
CA ARG A 63 23.64 -66.85 -22.60
C ARG A 63 23.91 -65.48 -23.23
N GLU A 64 24.02 -65.40 -24.55
CA GLU A 64 24.22 -64.15 -25.29
C GLU A 64 23.03 -63.19 -25.12
N MET A 65 21.79 -63.70 -25.13
CA MET A 65 20.61 -62.90 -24.82
C MET A 65 20.62 -62.38 -23.38
N ALA A 66 20.96 -63.23 -22.41
CA ALA A 66 21.02 -62.85 -21.01
C ALA A 66 22.08 -61.77 -20.73
N THR A 67 23.27 -61.87 -21.34
CA THR A 67 24.32 -60.85 -21.22
C THR A 67 23.90 -59.55 -21.90
N SER A 68 23.27 -59.61 -23.08
CA SER A 68 22.74 -58.43 -23.76
C SER A 68 21.66 -57.72 -22.93
N GLN A 69 20.74 -58.47 -22.33
CA GLN A 69 19.71 -57.92 -21.45
C GLN A 69 20.31 -57.27 -20.20
N ARG A 70 21.29 -57.90 -19.56
CA ARG A 70 22.01 -57.31 -18.41
C ARG A 70 22.73 -56.02 -18.80
N ALA A 71 23.39 -56.00 -19.96
CA ALA A 71 24.06 -54.79 -20.47
C ALA A 71 23.05 -53.66 -20.73
N ARG A 72 21.90 -53.96 -21.32
CA ARG A 72 20.80 -52.99 -21.53
C ARG A 72 20.24 -52.47 -20.21
N ALA A 73 20.05 -53.34 -19.21
CA ALA A 73 19.58 -52.94 -17.88
C ALA A 73 20.60 -52.00 -17.21
N ALA A 74 21.87 -52.39 -17.17
CA ALA A 74 22.93 -51.58 -16.60
C ALA A 74 23.07 -50.21 -17.31
N TRP A 75 22.86 -50.16 -18.62
CA TRP A 75 22.85 -48.90 -19.38
C TRP A 75 21.67 -48.00 -18.98
N LYS A 76 20.47 -48.57 -18.83
CA LYS A 76 19.30 -47.82 -18.35
C LYS A 76 19.50 -47.30 -16.94
N ASP A 77 20.09 -48.09 -16.05
CA ASP A 77 20.34 -47.68 -14.67
C ASP A 77 21.37 -46.54 -14.60
N LYS A 78 22.45 -46.62 -15.39
CA LYS A 78 23.39 -45.50 -15.54
C LYS A 78 22.73 -44.24 -16.06
N GLN A 79 21.83 -44.34 -17.05
CA GLN A 79 21.08 -43.17 -17.53
C GLN A 79 20.20 -42.57 -16.43
N LYS A 80 19.47 -43.40 -15.67
CA LYS A 80 18.67 -42.91 -14.54
C LYS A 80 19.53 -42.21 -13.49
N GLU A 81 20.68 -42.77 -13.15
CA GLU A 81 21.61 -42.14 -12.20
C GLU A 81 22.13 -40.79 -12.69
N MET A 82 22.43 -40.65 -13.98
CA MET A 82 22.83 -39.36 -14.56
C MET A 82 21.71 -38.33 -14.46
N VAL A 83 20.48 -38.71 -14.84
CA VAL A 83 19.31 -37.81 -14.73
C VAL A 83 19.06 -37.39 -13.28
N ILE A 84 19.17 -38.30 -12.32
CA ILE A 84 19.02 -37.97 -10.88
C ILE A 84 20.11 -37.00 -10.42
N LYS A 85 21.36 -37.16 -10.88
CA LYS A 85 22.44 -36.22 -10.55
C LYS A 85 22.20 -34.85 -11.14
N GLU A 86 21.85 -34.76 -12.42
CA GLU A 86 21.51 -33.51 -13.10
C GLU A 86 20.33 -32.80 -12.42
N GLU A 87 19.29 -33.54 -12.03
CA GLU A 87 18.12 -32.98 -11.33
C GLU A 87 18.50 -32.39 -9.96
N ARG A 88 19.39 -33.07 -9.22
CA ARG A 88 19.92 -32.56 -7.94
C ARG A 88 20.73 -31.29 -8.14
N GLU A 89 21.63 -31.27 -9.13
CA GLU A 89 22.43 -30.09 -9.45
C GLU A 89 21.55 -28.90 -9.87
N LEU A 90 20.54 -29.15 -10.71
CA LEU A 90 19.56 -28.13 -11.09
C LEU A 90 18.76 -27.62 -9.89
N GLN A 91 18.39 -28.51 -8.96
CA GLN A 91 17.67 -28.11 -7.76
C GLN A 91 18.55 -27.24 -6.83
N GLU A 92 19.83 -27.58 -6.68
CA GLU A 92 20.79 -26.79 -5.92
C GLU A 92 21.02 -25.42 -6.56
N GLN A 93 21.18 -25.35 -7.89
CA GLN A 93 21.29 -24.09 -8.61
C GLN A 93 20.03 -23.22 -8.46
N ARG A 94 18.84 -23.83 -8.50
CA ARG A 94 17.57 -23.12 -8.28
C ARG A 94 17.48 -22.57 -6.85
N LYS A 95 17.86 -23.35 -5.84
CA LYS A 95 17.90 -22.88 -4.44
C LYS A 95 18.89 -21.72 -4.28
N ALA A 96 20.12 -21.86 -4.79
CA ALA A 96 21.12 -20.81 -4.73
C ALA A 96 20.69 -19.53 -5.50
N ALA A 97 19.95 -19.67 -6.60
CA ALA A 97 19.36 -18.52 -7.30
C ALA A 97 18.24 -17.87 -6.48
N ALA A 98 17.36 -18.68 -5.87
CA ALA A 98 16.29 -18.20 -5.00
C ALA A 98 16.86 -17.46 -3.78
N ASP A 99 17.87 -18.01 -3.11
CA ASP A 99 18.52 -17.40 -1.94
C ASP A 99 19.18 -16.06 -2.30
N ARG A 100 19.89 -15.99 -3.43
CA ARG A 100 20.45 -14.73 -3.94
C ARG A 100 19.36 -13.70 -4.24
N SER A 101 18.27 -14.13 -4.89
CA SER A 101 17.15 -13.23 -5.20
C SER A 101 16.46 -12.73 -3.93
N SER A 102 16.29 -13.59 -2.93
CA SER A 102 15.72 -13.26 -1.62
C SER A 102 16.60 -12.26 -0.87
N ALA A 103 17.92 -12.46 -0.86
CA ALA A 103 18.86 -11.51 -0.27
C ALA A 103 18.82 -10.13 -0.95
N ILE A 104 18.71 -10.09 -2.29
CA ILE A 104 18.57 -8.84 -3.04
C ILE A 104 17.25 -8.14 -2.72
N VAL A 105 16.14 -8.89 -2.62
CA VAL A 105 14.83 -8.34 -2.25
C VAL A 105 14.85 -7.79 -0.83
N ALA A 106 15.39 -8.55 0.14
CA ALA A 106 15.51 -8.10 1.52
C ALA A 106 16.35 -6.82 1.64
N GLU A 107 17.48 -6.72 0.93
CA GLU A 107 18.31 -5.51 0.92
C GLU A 107 17.58 -4.32 0.27
N ARG A 108 16.82 -4.55 -0.80
CA ARG A 108 15.98 -3.51 -1.41
C ARG A 108 14.89 -3.02 -0.46
N GLU A 109 14.23 -3.93 0.25
CA GLU A 109 13.23 -3.58 1.26
C GLU A 109 13.82 -2.74 2.40
N ARG A 110 15.01 -3.09 2.90
CA ARG A 110 15.70 -2.29 3.93
C ARG A 110 15.98 -0.87 3.44
N LYS A 111 16.50 -0.73 2.22
CA LYS A 111 16.75 0.59 1.60
C LYS A 111 15.47 1.39 1.36
N MET A 112 14.37 0.73 1.02
CA MET A 112 13.07 1.40 0.90
C MET A 112 12.58 1.90 2.25
N ARG A 113 12.64 1.08 3.32
CA ARG A 113 12.26 1.49 4.67
C ARG A 113 13.10 2.68 5.17
N GLU A 114 14.40 2.66 4.97
CA GLU A 114 15.28 3.80 5.33
C GLU A 114 14.92 5.09 4.60
N LYS A 115 14.53 4.97 3.31
CA LYS A 115 14.04 6.11 2.52
C LYS A 115 12.69 6.61 3.04
N ASP A 116 11.77 5.71 3.33
CA ASP A 116 10.44 6.05 3.85
C ASP A 116 10.56 6.76 5.20
N GLU A 117 11.39 6.25 6.13
CA GLU A 117 11.69 6.89 7.41
C GLU A 117 12.35 8.27 7.25
N LEU A 118 13.17 8.46 6.22
CA LEU A 118 13.74 9.78 5.91
C LEU A 118 12.67 10.74 5.36
N CYS A 119 11.82 10.26 4.45
CA CYS A 119 10.71 11.02 3.88
C CYS A 119 9.70 11.43 4.96
N GLU A 120 9.35 10.53 5.88
CA GLU A 120 8.48 10.83 7.02
C GLU A 120 9.09 11.90 7.93
N ARG A 121 10.39 11.80 8.26
CA ARG A 121 11.08 12.82 9.06
C ARG A 121 11.12 14.18 8.37
N ILE A 122 11.35 14.22 7.06
CA ILE A 122 11.36 15.48 6.29
C ILE A 122 9.94 16.06 6.24
N SER A 123 8.93 15.24 5.95
CA SER A 123 7.53 15.65 5.92
C SER A 123 7.09 16.21 7.27
N ALA A 124 7.42 15.54 8.37
CA ALA A 124 7.12 16.02 9.73
C ALA A 124 7.76 17.38 10.02
N LYS A 125 9.01 17.62 9.58
CA LYS A 125 9.66 18.93 9.72
C LYS A 125 8.97 20.01 8.91
N ILE A 126 8.60 19.73 7.66
CA ILE A 126 7.87 20.69 6.81
C ILE A 126 6.55 21.09 7.46
N MET A 127 5.78 20.11 7.94
CA MET A 127 4.50 20.36 8.62
C MET A 127 4.68 21.18 9.91
N ALA A 128 5.75 20.91 10.67
CA ALA A 128 6.07 21.69 11.87
C ALA A 128 6.45 23.14 11.54
N ASP A 129 7.27 23.35 10.51
CA ASP A 129 7.68 24.68 10.06
C ASP A 129 6.48 25.49 9.51
N GLU A 130 5.56 24.83 8.80
CA GLU A 130 4.31 25.45 8.34
C GLU A 130 3.40 25.84 9.50
N LEU A 131 3.29 25.00 10.53
CA LEU A 131 2.53 25.32 11.73
C LEU A 131 3.12 26.53 12.48
N LEU A 132 4.46 26.60 12.60
CA LEU A 132 5.14 27.74 13.21
C LEU A 132 4.89 29.05 12.43
N LYS A 133 4.90 29.00 11.09
CA LYS A 133 4.54 30.15 10.25
C LYS A 133 3.10 30.59 10.48
N GLN A 134 2.15 29.65 10.54
CA GLN A 134 0.75 29.98 10.82
C GLN A 134 0.55 30.62 12.20
N ILE A 135 1.28 30.15 13.23
CA ILE A 135 1.25 30.77 14.56
C ILE A 135 1.77 32.21 14.49
N ALA A 136 2.93 32.43 13.86
CA ALA A 136 3.51 33.77 13.72
C ALA A 136 2.60 34.74 12.95
N ASP A 137 2.00 34.28 11.85
CA ASP A 137 1.05 35.06 11.05
C ASP A 137 -0.21 35.43 11.84
N ASN A 138 -0.73 34.49 12.64
CA ASN A 138 -1.88 34.74 13.50
C ASN A 138 -1.55 35.72 14.63
N ASP A 139 -0.35 35.63 15.21
CA ASP A 139 0.12 36.57 16.23
C ASP A 139 0.30 37.98 15.64
N GLU A 140 0.81 38.11 14.42
CA GLU A 140 0.84 39.39 13.71
C GLU A 140 -0.55 39.96 13.47
N LYS A 141 -1.50 39.13 13.02
CA LYS A 141 -2.89 39.56 12.80
C LYS A 141 -3.51 40.06 14.11
N ARG A 142 -3.35 39.32 15.21
CA ARG A 142 -3.83 39.72 16.54
C ARG A 142 -3.21 41.04 17.00
N LYS A 143 -1.90 41.24 16.79
CA LYS A 143 -1.23 42.51 17.13
C LYS A 143 -1.77 43.67 16.29
N LYS A 144 -2.01 43.47 14.99
CA LYS A 144 -2.59 44.48 14.09
C LYS A 144 -4.02 44.81 14.49
N GLU A 145 -4.84 43.80 14.80
CA GLU A 145 -6.22 43.97 15.28
C GLU A 145 -6.26 44.73 16.60
N HIS A 146 -5.42 44.34 17.57
CA HIS A 146 -5.30 45.02 18.86
C HIS A 146 -4.89 46.49 18.70
N ALA A 147 -3.88 46.78 17.88
CA ALA A 147 -3.45 48.16 17.61
C ALA A 147 -4.55 48.99 16.94
N LEU A 148 -5.32 48.40 16.02
CA LEU A 148 -6.48 49.07 15.41
C LEU A 148 -7.60 49.32 16.43
N GLU A 149 -7.82 48.38 17.36
CA GLU A 149 -8.80 48.52 18.43
C GLU A 149 -8.39 49.60 19.43
N GLU A 150 -7.12 49.64 19.85
CA GLU A 150 -6.56 50.70 20.68
C GLU A 150 -6.68 52.07 19.99
N ALA A 151 -6.38 52.15 18.69
CA ALA A 151 -6.53 53.38 17.92
C ALA A 151 -8.00 53.84 17.85
N ARG A 152 -8.95 52.91 17.71
CA ARG A 152 -10.39 53.23 17.75
C ARG A 152 -10.80 53.72 19.13
N ALA A 153 -10.37 53.05 20.21
CA ALA A 153 -10.66 53.45 21.57
C ALA A 153 -10.09 54.85 21.88
N GLN A 154 -8.86 55.11 21.45
CA GLN A 154 -8.22 56.42 21.56
C GLN A 154 -9.00 57.50 20.80
N ASN A 155 -9.42 57.22 19.56
CA ASN A 155 -10.21 58.15 18.77
C ASN A 155 -11.57 58.46 19.43
N VAL A 156 -12.27 57.44 19.97
CA VAL A 156 -13.52 57.65 20.71
C VAL A 156 -13.29 58.52 21.95
N TRP A 157 -12.20 58.28 22.68
CA TRP A 157 -11.82 59.08 23.84
C TRP A 157 -11.50 60.53 23.47
N ASP A 158 -10.75 60.74 22.40
CA ASP A 158 -10.39 62.08 21.92
C ASP A 158 -11.62 62.84 21.39
N CYS A 159 -12.53 62.16 20.69
CA CYS A 159 -13.82 62.73 20.29
C CYS A 159 -14.70 63.09 21.49
N ASP A 160 -14.83 62.22 22.50
CA ASP A 160 -15.60 62.53 23.72
C ASP A 160 -14.99 63.71 24.47
N LYS A 161 -13.66 63.77 24.55
CA LYS A 161 -12.95 64.90 25.17
C LYS A 161 -13.18 66.21 24.41
N ALA A 162 -13.10 66.19 23.08
CA ALA A 162 -13.36 67.35 22.24
C ALA A 162 -14.82 67.81 22.37
N TRP A 163 -15.77 66.88 22.33
CA TRP A 163 -17.19 67.16 22.48
C TRP A 163 -17.51 67.75 23.86
N ARG A 164 -16.92 67.23 24.95
CA ARG A 164 -17.06 67.82 26.29
C ARG A 164 -16.49 69.24 26.35
N ALA A 165 -15.40 69.52 25.65
CA ALA A 165 -14.83 70.87 25.58
C ALA A 165 -15.75 71.83 24.81
N GLU A 166 -16.32 71.39 23.68
CA GLU A 166 -17.32 72.14 22.91
C GLU A 166 -18.58 72.41 23.74
N ILE A 167 -19.10 71.39 24.44
CA ILE A 167 -20.24 71.56 25.36
C ILE A 167 -19.93 72.58 26.44
N GLU A 168 -18.74 72.54 27.05
CA GLU A 168 -18.38 73.49 28.10
C GLU A 168 -18.25 74.91 27.55
N GLU A 169 -17.81 75.08 26.30
CA GLU A 169 -17.77 76.38 25.62
C GLU A 169 -19.17 76.90 25.29
N GLU A 170 -20.03 76.09 24.66
CA GLU A 170 -21.42 76.44 24.36
C GLU A 170 -22.22 76.71 25.62
N ARG A 171 -22.00 75.92 26.67
CA ARG A 171 -22.57 76.16 28.00
C ARG A 171 -22.12 77.49 28.54
N ARG A 172 -20.84 77.85 28.44
CA ARG A 172 -20.34 79.16 28.86
C ARG A 172 -21.01 80.29 28.07
N LYS A 173 -21.15 80.16 26.75
CA LYS A 173 -21.87 81.14 25.90
C LYS A 173 -23.33 81.31 26.35
N ILE A 174 -24.06 80.22 26.53
CA ILE A 174 -25.45 80.25 27.02
C ILE A 174 -25.53 80.92 28.40
N MET A 175 -24.58 80.62 29.30
CA MET A 175 -24.54 81.20 30.64
C MET A 175 -24.19 82.70 30.62
N THR A 176 -23.38 83.16 29.67
CA THR A 176 -23.05 84.59 29.53
C THR A 176 -24.15 85.37 28.81
N GLU A 177 -24.73 84.84 27.73
CA GLU A 177 -25.62 85.60 26.85
C GLU A 177 -27.11 85.44 27.21
N HIS A 178 -27.54 84.24 27.59
CA HIS A 178 -28.97 83.91 27.71
C HIS A 178 -29.43 83.68 29.16
N ALA A 179 -28.54 83.23 30.03
CA ALA A 179 -28.90 83.01 31.43
C ALA A 179 -29.20 84.31 32.22
N PRO A 180 -28.49 85.44 32.05
CA PRO A 180 -28.68 86.63 32.89
C PRO A 180 -30.11 87.18 32.93
N PRO A 181 -30.83 87.33 31.79
CA PRO A 181 -32.23 87.77 31.81
C PRO A 181 -33.18 86.78 32.51
N LEU A 182 -32.78 85.51 32.62
CA LEU A 182 -33.60 84.42 33.14
C LEU A 182 -33.31 84.10 34.62
N VAL A 183 -32.28 84.70 35.24
CA VAL A 183 -31.83 84.37 36.61
C VAL A 183 -32.97 84.46 37.64
N GLY A 184 -33.95 85.36 37.47
CA GLY A 184 -35.13 85.44 38.34
C GLY A 184 -36.15 84.30 38.22
N TYR A 185 -36.12 83.59 37.09
CA TYR A 185 -37.10 82.56 36.72
C TYR A 185 -36.51 81.14 36.79
N LEU A 186 -35.20 80.99 36.92
CA LEU A 186 -34.55 79.69 37.04
C LEU A 186 -34.79 79.10 38.44
N GLN A 187 -35.03 77.79 38.48
CA GLN A 187 -35.14 77.06 39.73
C GLN A 187 -33.77 76.91 40.39
N ALA A 188 -33.72 76.97 41.72
CA ALA A 188 -32.49 76.74 42.47
C ALA A 188 -31.87 75.38 42.12
N GLY A 189 -30.54 75.36 41.93
CA GLY A 189 -29.78 74.17 41.52
C GLY A 189 -29.61 73.97 40.01
N VAL A 190 -30.31 74.75 39.17
CA VAL A 190 -30.11 74.72 37.71
C VAL A 190 -28.78 75.38 37.32
N LEU A 191 -28.39 76.45 38.01
CA LEU A 191 -27.07 77.06 37.87
C LEU A 191 -26.07 76.34 38.78
N GLN A 192 -24.98 75.85 38.21
CA GLN A 192 -23.92 75.23 39.01
C GLN A 192 -22.95 76.30 39.54
N PRO A 193 -22.25 76.05 40.66
CA PRO A 193 -21.31 77.03 41.23
C PRO A 193 -20.25 77.52 40.24
N ARG A 194 -19.83 76.65 39.31
CA ARG A 194 -18.88 76.98 38.23
C ARG A 194 -19.43 77.94 37.16
N ASP A 195 -20.75 78.03 37.00
CA ASP A 195 -21.39 78.87 35.99
C ASP A 195 -21.62 80.30 36.48
N LEU A 196 -21.64 80.52 37.81
CA LEU A 196 -21.98 81.80 38.42
C LEU A 196 -21.09 82.95 37.93
N ARG A 197 -19.81 82.66 37.67
CA ARG A 197 -18.87 83.66 37.13
C ARG A 197 -19.29 84.15 35.73
N ALA A 198 -19.64 83.23 34.83
CA ALA A 198 -20.08 83.56 33.47
C ALA A 198 -21.41 84.34 33.49
N VAL A 199 -22.33 83.95 34.37
CA VAL A 199 -23.62 84.65 34.55
C VAL A 199 -23.42 86.09 35.06
N ARG A 200 -22.46 86.34 35.96
CA ARG A 200 -22.11 87.71 36.40
C ARG A 200 -21.54 88.54 35.27
N GLU A 201 -20.62 87.96 34.49
CA GLU A 201 -20.02 88.64 33.33
C GLU A 201 -21.10 89.02 32.31
N GLY A 202 -22.10 88.17 32.08
CA GLY A 202 -23.26 88.46 31.25
C GLY A 202 -24.20 89.51 31.84
N ALA A 203 -24.54 89.41 33.12
CA ALA A 203 -25.41 90.37 33.80
C ALA A 203 -24.83 91.79 33.84
N ALA A 204 -23.51 91.91 33.94
CA ALA A 204 -22.81 93.19 33.90
C ALA A 204 -22.95 93.93 32.56
N GLN A 205 -23.19 93.20 31.46
CA GLN A 205 -23.41 93.81 30.13
C GLN A 205 -24.79 94.50 30.01
N HIS A 206 -25.73 94.16 30.91
CA HIS A 206 -27.06 94.73 30.93
C HIS A 206 -27.24 95.68 32.13
N PRO A 207 -27.45 97.00 31.93
CA PRO A 207 -27.55 97.97 33.01
C PRO A 207 -28.65 97.66 34.05
N CYS A 208 -29.71 96.96 33.64
CA CYS A 208 -30.82 96.54 34.49
C CYS A 208 -30.56 95.27 35.31
N LEU A 209 -29.56 94.47 34.97
CA LEU A 209 -29.23 93.20 35.63
C LEU A 209 -27.96 93.31 36.49
N ALA A 210 -27.11 94.32 36.26
CA ALA A 210 -25.87 94.55 36.99
C ALA A 210 -26.04 94.81 38.51
N GLN A 211 -27.25 95.20 38.94
CA GLN A 211 -27.57 95.45 40.36
C GLN A 211 -28.10 94.20 41.10
N LEU A 212 -28.27 93.07 40.41
CA LEU A 212 -28.81 91.85 41.00
C LEU A 212 -27.71 91.08 41.76
N ASP A 213 -28.03 90.66 42.99
CA ASP A 213 -27.18 89.76 43.77
C ASP A 213 -27.36 88.31 43.29
N ILE A 214 -26.62 87.97 42.23
CA ILE A 214 -26.69 86.67 41.55
C ILE A 214 -26.34 85.51 42.49
N ASP A 215 -25.47 85.73 43.50
CA ASP A 215 -25.02 84.69 44.42
C ASP A 215 -26.13 84.29 45.40
N SER A 216 -26.85 85.29 45.93
CA SER A 216 -28.02 85.05 46.77
C SER A 216 -29.16 84.40 45.98
N MET A 217 -29.37 84.81 44.72
CA MET A 217 -30.41 84.26 43.85
C MET A 217 -30.17 82.81 43.43
N ALA A 218 -28.91 82.39 43.25
CA ALA A 218 -28.57 81.02 42.86
C ALA A 218 -28.79 80.00 43.99
N VAL A 219 -28.72 80.44 45.26
CA VAL A 219 -28.87 79.59 46.46
C VAL A 219 -30.30 79.65 47.04
N SER A 220 -31.04 80.72 46.75
CA SER A 220 -32.40 80.92 47.24
C SER A 220 -33.41 79.99 46.56
N ASN A 221 -34.08 79.13 47.35
CA ASN A 221 -35.21 78.29 46.89
C ASN A 221 -36.51 79.08 46.64
N ARG A 222 -36.53 80.41 46.83
CA ARG A 222 -37.73 81.23 46.68
C ARG A 222 -37.73 81.95 45.32
N PRO A 223 -38.80 81.81 44.50
CA PRO A 223 -38.87 82.49 43.21
C PRO A 223 -38.90 84.02 43.40
N HIS A 224 -37.91 84.71 42.86
CA HIS A 224 -37.83 86.17 42.91
C HIS A 224 -38.73 86.78 41.83
N ARG A 225 -39.86 87.35 42.26
CA ARG A 225 -40.82 88.00 41.36
C ARG A 225 -40.42 89.45 41.12
N PHE A 226 -39.93 89.76 39.93
CA PHE A 226 -39.75 91.14 39.48
C PHE A 226 -41.11 91.75 39.09
N SER A 227 -41.29 93.05 39.34
CA SER A 227 -42.51 93.78 38.97
C SER A 227 -42.69 93.74 37.44
N LYS A 228 -43.72 93.01 36.95
CA LYS A 228 -44.11 92.98 35.54
C LYS A 228 -44.75 94.31 35.09
N CYS A 229 -43.99 95.41 35.09
CA CYS A 229 -44.43 96.64 34.45
C CYS A 229 -43.97 96.63 32.98
N ASN A 230 -44.70 95.92 32.14
CA ASN A 230 -44.65 96.21 30.71
C ASN A 230 -45.51 97.47 30.48
N ALA A 231 -45.11 98.41 29.62
CA ALA A 231 -45.83 99.66 29.40
C ALA A 231 -47.31 99.43 28.99
N GLN A 232 -47.61 98.29 28.37
CA GLN A 232 -48.98 97.84 28.08
C GLN A 232 -49.83 97.50 29.32
N CYS A 233 -49.22 97.12 30.45
CA CYS A 233 -49.94 96.86 31.70
C CYS A 233 -50.33 98.16 32.44
N ASN A 234 -49.66 99.29 32.17
CA ASN A 234 -50.09 100.59 32.70
C ASN A 234 -51.32 101.13 31.95
N ILE A 235 -51.41 100.90 30.63
CA ILE A 235 -52.57 101.33 29.82
C ILE A 235 -53.87 100.60 30.23
N LEU A 236 -53.79 99.36 30.71
CA LEU A 236 -54.95 98.59 31.19
C LEU A 236 -55.33 98.88 32.65
N ARG A 237 -54.56 99.70 33.38
CA ARG A 237 -54.90 100.14 34.75
C ARG A 237 -55.56 101.52 34.81
N ASP A 238 -55.43 102.30 33.73
CA ASP A 238 -56.02 103.65 33.60
C ASP A 238 -57.33 103.65 32.77
N TYR A 239 -57.87 102.45 32.45
CA TYR A 239 -59.25 102.19 32.00
C TYR A 239 -59.92 101.22 32.97
#